data_AF-A0A4P9VXJ4-F1
#
_entry.id   AF-A0A4P9VXJ4-F1
#
_cell.length_a   1.000
_cell.length_b   1.000
_cell.length_c   1.000
_cell.angle_alpha   90.00
_cell.angle_beta   90.00
_cell.angle_gamma   90.00
#
_symmetry.space_group_name_H-M   'P 1'
#
loop_
_entity.id
_entity.type
_entity.pdbx_description
1 polymer ?
#
loop_
_entity_poly.entity_id
_entity_poly.type
_entity_poly.pdbx_seq_one_letter_code
_entity_poly.pdbx_strand_id
1 'polypeptide(L)' 'MDTTPACCKGREDKTREPTGTLVTLADVDAYLAQPPSGNSDHAIIMLTDTFGCTFRNNQLLADDFAKEVSGVG' A
#
# COMPACT_ATOMS: atom_id res chain seq x y z
N MET A 1 -11.91 -23.90 -14.94
CA MET A 1 -12.53 -22.58 -14.71
C MET A 1 -12.43 -22.31 -13.22
N ASP A 2 -11.69 -21.26 -12.83
CA ASP A 2 -11.54 -20.86 -11.42
C ASP A 2 -12.84 -20.18 -10.94
N THR A 3 -13.51 -20.79 -9.96
CA THR A 3 -14.84 -20.41 -9.45
C THR A 3 -14.79 -19.53 -8.21
N THR A 4 -13.60 -19.04 -7.82
CA THR A 4 -13.44 -18.24 -6.60
C THR A 4 -14.14 -16.88 -6.76
N PRO A 5 -15.05 -16.48 -5.85
CA PRO A 5 -15.64 -15.14 -5.85
C PRO A 5 -14.55 -14.07 -5.84
N ALA A 6 -14.74 -12.96 -6.55
CA ALA A 6 -13.72 -11.91 -6.68
C ALA A 6 -13.27 -11.33 -5.32
N CYS A 7 -14.15 -11.30 -4.31
CA CYS A 7 -13.82 -10.91 -2.94
C CYS A 7 -12.85 -11.85 -2.22
N CYS A 8 -12.66 -13.07 -2.73
CA CYS A 8 -11.74 -14.07 -2.20
C CYS A 8 -10.51 -14.25 -3.09
N LYS A 9 -10.35 -13.45 -4.15
CA LYS A 9 -9.16 -13.44 -4.99
C LYS A 9 -8.15 -12.44 -4.42
N GLY A 10 -7.10 -12.95 -3.80
CA GLY A 10 -5.94 -12.14 -3.44
C GLY A 10 -5.01 -11.93 -4.64
N ARG A 11 -4.15 -10.91 -4.56
CA ARG A 11 -3.04 -10.72 -5.49
C ARG A 11 -1.73 -11.00 -4.74
N GLU A 12 -1.09 -12.12 -5.04
CA GLU A 12 0.25 -12.42 -4.54
C GLU A 12 1.27 -12.13 -5.64
N ASP A 13 2.00 -11.04 -5.47
CA ASP A 13 3.13 -10.71 -6.33
C ASP A 13 4.43 -10.96 -5.55
N LYS A 14 4.94 -12.19 -5.68
CA LYS A 14 6.11 -12.63 -4.90
C LYS A 14 7.40 -11.91 -5.32
N THR A 15 7.46 -11.35 -6.52
CA THR A 15 8.68 -10.72 -7.07
C THR A 15 8.74 -9.22 -6.83
N ARG A 16 7.65 -8.58 -6.42
CA ARG A 16 7.60 -7.13 -6.17
C ARG A 16 8.11 -6.75 -4.79
N GLU A 17 9.08 -5.84 -4.75
CA GLU A 17 9.51 -5.22 -3.50
C GLU A 17 8.80 -3.88 -3.24
N PRO A 18 8.58 -3.52 -1.96
CA PRO A 18 8.03 -2.23 -1.59
C PRO A 18 8.93 -1.06 -2.01
N THR A 19 8.33 0.07 -2.39
CA THR A 19 9.05 1.25 -2.92
C THR A 19 8.97 2.50 -2.05
N GLY A 20 7.96 2.60 -1.20
CA GLY A 20 7.88 3.60 -0.14
C GLY A 20 8.90 3.41 0.99
N THR A 21 8.75 4.20 2.06
CA THR A 21 9.75 4.31 3.12
C THR A 21 9.14 4.17 4.50
N LEU A 22 9.83 3.50 5.43
CA LEU A 22 9.47 3.53 6.84
C LEU A 22 9.88 4.88 7.43
N VAL A 23 8.95 5.52 8.12
CA VAL A 23 9.11 6.84 8.74
C VAL A 23 8.49 6.83 10.13
N THR A 24 8.95 7.73 11.00
CA THR A 24 8.28 7.98 12.28
C THR A 24 7.50 9.28 12.16
N LEU A 25 6.18 9.21 12.34
CA LEU A 25 5.26 10.35 12.31
C LEU A 25 4.62 10.51 13.68
N ALA A 26 4.88 11.63 14.35
CA ALA A 26 4.35 11.92 15.69
C ALA A 26 4.53 10.75 16.67
N ASP A 27 5.76 10.20 16.72
CA ASP A 27 6.16 9.07 17.55
C ASP A 27 5.50 7.72 17.21
N VAL A 28 4.89 7.61 16.02
CA VAL A 28 4.30 6.37 15.49
C VAL A 28 5.06 5.93 14.24
N ASP A 29 5.44 4.66 14.19
CA ASP A 29 6.05 4.05 13.01
C ASP A 29 5.02 3.87 11.90
N ALA A 30 5.30 4.45 10.74
CA ALA A 30 4.43 4.45 9.58
C ALA A 30 5.20 4.09 8.32
N TYR A 31 4.48 3.58 7.33
CA TYR A 31 4.99 3.38 5.99
C TYR A 31 4.41 4.45 5.06
N LEU A 32 5.28 5.22 4.42
CA LEU A 32 4.92 6.29 3.51
C LEU A 32 5.17 5.87 2.06
N ALA A 33 4.10 5.64 1.31
CA ALA A 33 4.15 5.49 -0.13
C ALA A 33 3.78 6.82 -0.79
N GLN A 34 4.64 7.31 -1.70
CA GLN A 34 4.39 8.56 -2.42
C GLN A 34 3.91 8.26 -3.84
N PRO A 35 2.91 9.01 -4.36
CA PRO A 35 2.50 8.88 -5.75
C PRO A 35 3.66 9.32 -6.66
N PRO A 36 3.85 8.68 -7.83
CA PRO A 36 4.84 9.10 -8.83
C PRO A 36 4.71 10.56 -9.27
N SER A 37 3.50 11.14 -9.19
CA SER A 37 3.24 12.55 -9.50
C SER A 37 3.75 13.53 -8.44
N GLY A 38 4.06 13.05 -7.23
CA GLY A 38 4.41 13.89 -6.08
C GLY A 38 3.25 14.72 -5.52
N ASN A 39 2.01 14.47 -5.94
CA ASN A 39 0.84 15.18 -5.41
C ASN A 39 0.64 14.86 -3.91
N SER A 40 0.31 15.89 -3.11
CA SER A 40 0.07 15.79 -1.66
C SER A 40 -1.24 16.46 -1.21
N ASP A 41 -2.15 16.77 -2.13
CA ASP A 41 -3.46 17.38 -1.84
C ASP A 41 -4.39 16.42 -1.08
N HIS A 42 -4.17 15.11 -1.27
CA HIS A 42 -4.95 14.04 -0.66
C HIS A 42 -4.02 12.97 -0.09
N ALA A 43 -4.48 12.35 1.00
CA ALA A 43 -3.78 11.24 1.65
C ALA A 43 -4.76 10.09 1.94
N ILE A 44 -4.28 8.86 1.76
CA ILE A 44 -4.97 7.64 2.18
C ILE A 44 -4.26 7.14 3.44
N ILE A 45 -5.03 6.92 4.52
CA ILE A 45 -4.52 6.36 5.77
C ILE A 45 -4.93 4.90 5.86
N MET A 46 -3.93 4.02 5.87
CA MET A 46 -4.12 2.57 6.02
C MET A 46 -3.85 2.16 7.47
N LEU A 47 -4.91 1.85 8.21
CA LEU A 47 -4.80 1.33 9.57
C LEU A 47 -4.58 -0.19 9.48
N THR A 48 -3.39 -0.62 9.87
CA THR A 48 -2.99 -2.04 9.90
C THR A 48 -3.37 -2.66 11.24
N ASP A 49 -3.53 -3.99 11.26
CA ASP A 49 -3.88 -4.72 12.48
C ASP A 49 -2.67 -4.87 13.43
N THR A 50 -2.76 -5.81 14.37
CA THR A 50 -1.70 -6.12 15.34
C THR A 50 -0.31 -6.33 14.72
N PHE A 51 -0.19 -6.75 13.46
CA PHE A 51 1.12 -6.95 12.81
C PHE A 51 1.77 -5.66 12.30
N GLY A 52 1.01 -4.57 12.21
CA GLY A 52 1.52 -3.25 11.84
C GLY A 52 1.89 -3.08 10.36
N CYS A 53 2.58 -1.98 10.06
CA CYS A 53 2.97 -1.57 8.70
C CYS A 53 4.24 -2.27 8.18
N THR A 54 4.90 -3.10 9.00
CA THR A 54 6.15 -3.80 8.64
C THR A 54 5.91 -5.02 7.74
N PHE A 55 4.68 -5.52 7.69
CA PHE A 55 4.35 -6.65 6.83
C PHE A 55 4.38 -6.23 5.35
N ARG A 56 5.16 -6.96 4.54
CA ARG A 56 5.42 -6.64 3.13
C ARG A 56 4.15 -6.43 2.32
N ASN A 57 3.09 -7.20 2.56
CA ASN A 57 1.84 -7.05 1.81
C ASN A 57 1.15 -5.71 2.09
N ASN A 58 1.23 -5.19 3.32
CA ASN A 58 0.65 -3.88 3.67
C ASN A 58 1.39 -2.76 2.93
N GLN A 59 2.71 -2.89 2.80
CA GLN A 59 3.55 -1.93 2.09
C GLN A 59 3.28 -1.94 0.57
N LEU A 60 3.21 -3.14 -0.02
CA LEU A 60 2.88 -3.29 -1.45
C LEU A 60 1.48 -2.76 -1.79
N LEU A 61 0.51 -2.93 -0.88
CA LEU A 61 -0.83 -2.39 -1.04
C LEU A 61 -0.82 -0.85 -0.96
N ALA A 62 -0.05 -0.27 -0.03
CA ALA A 62 0.14 1.18 0.04
C ALA A 62 0.78 1.75 -1.24
N ASP A 63 1.79 1.06 -1.80
CA ASP A 63 2.39 1.44 -3.08
C ASP A 63 1.40 1.40 -4.25
N ASP A 64 0.49 0.41 -4.26
CA ASP A 64 -0.54 0.30 -5.31
C ASP A 64 -1.55 1.45 -5.22
N PHE A 65 -2.02 1.77 -4.01
CA PHE A 65 -2.88 2.94 -3.81
C PHE A 65 -2.19 4.25 -4.19
N ALA A 66 -0.91 4.42 -3.84
CA ALA A 66 -0.16 5.61 -4.21
C ALA A 66 -0.05 5.78 -5.75
N LYS A 67 0.07 4.68 -6.51
CA LYS A 67 0.07 4.72 -7.98
C LYS A 67 -1.29 5.07 -8.57
N GLU A 68 -2.37 4.51 -8.01
CA GLU A 68 -3.73 4.74 -8.53
C GLU A 68 -4.22 6.17 -8.27
N VAL A 69 -3.87 6.76 -7.12
CA VAL A 69 -4.22 8.16 -6.79
C VAL A 69 -3.59 9.16 -7.78
N SER A 70 -2.51 8.80 -8.47
CA SER A 70 -1.91 9.60 -9.54
C SER A 70 -2.69 9.61 -10.87
N GLY A 71 -3.83 8.92 -10.99
CA GLY A 71 -4.78 9.11 -12.09
C GLY A 71 -4.36 8.50 -13.43
N VAL A 72 -4.00 7.22 -13.46
CA VAL A 72 -4.07 6.41 -14.68
C VAL A 72 -4.91 5.18 -14.38
N GLY A 73 -6.22 5.29 -14.66
CA GLY A 73 -7.12 4.16 -14.82
C GLY A 73 -7.01 3.55 -16.21
#